data_AF-A0A9X7HAL3-F1
#
_entry.id   AF-A0A9X7HAL3-F1
#
_cell.length_a   1.000
_cell.length_b   1.000
_cell.length_c   1.000
_cell.angle_alpha   90.00
_cell.angle_beta   90.00
_cell.angle_gamma   90.00
#
_symmetry.space_group_name_H-M   'P 1'
#
loop_
_entity.id
_entity.type
_entity.pdbx_description
1 polymer ?
#
loop_
_entity_poly.entity_id
_entity_poly.type
_entity_poly.pdbx_seq_one_letter_code
_entity_poly.pdbx_strand_id
1 'polypeptide(L)'
;MWSTVIKKYGNNPNCYFEPINEPYGYNTKDLRNLYHDWLTSFNIPKKNVILDGIGLAALYINPLGDDKRLDGTMLAVHCYAFYAGYVHINALTETGWSNILTFEIGKYSDRAIITEWGAPMKSGLDYLVKKSKNDINYVRAMSKKINTIGAGSVYWPGLRDGDSYSLMEKKVTNKQIILKVTNQSGLEKLQESWGMPIH
;
A
#
# COMPACT_ATOMS: atom_id res chain seq x y z
N MET A 1 -0.79 -12.95 21.04
CA MET A 1 -0.29 -13.12 19.66
C MET A 1 1.01 -12.33 19.45
N TRP A 2 0.98 -10.99 19.52
CA TRP A 2 2.14 -10.14 19.24
C TRP A 2 3.42 -10.49 20.04
N SER A 3 3.31 -10.82 21.32
CA SER A 3 4.48 -11.25 22.12
C SER A 3 5.24 -12.43 21.50
N THR A 4 4.53 -13.38 20.87
CA THR A 4 5.15 -14.51 20.17
C THR A 4 5.88 -14.07 18.90
N VAL A 5 5.25 -13.20 18.11
CA VAL A 5 5.83 -12.66 16.86
C VAL A 5 7.06 -11.81 17.17
N ILE A 6 6.94 -10.88 18.13
CA ILE A 6 8.03 -10.01 18.57
C ILE A 6 9.17 -10.80 19.18
N LYS A 7 8.91 -11.81 20.01
CA LYS A 7 9.96 -12.69 20.53
C LYS A 7 10.78 -13.36 19.42
N LYS A 8 10.12 -13.71 18.30
CA LYS A 8 10.78 -14.39 17.18
C LYS A 8 11.51 -13.44 16.23
N TYR A 9 10.92 -12.28 15.92
CA TYR A 9 11.39 -11.42 14.83
C TYR A 9 11.81 -10.01 15.27
N GLY A 10 11.55 -9.60 16.52
CA GLY A 10 11.74 -8.23 16.99
C GLY A 10 13.19 -7.73 16.97
N ASN A 11 14.16 -8.63 16.99
CA ASN A 11 15.59 -8.29 16.88
C ASN A 11 16.09 -8.27 15.42
N ASN A 12 15.25 -8.60 14.43
CA ASN A 12 15.63 -8.54 13.03
C ASN A 12 15.44 -7.11 12.48
N PRO A 13 16.51 -6.36 12.16
CA PRO A 13 16.39 -4.98 11.69
C PRO A 13 15.68 -4.84 10.33
N ASN A 14 15.55 -5.94 9.58
CA ASN A 14 14.86 -6.00 8.30
C ASN A 14 13.38 -6.41 8.42
N CYS A 15 12.88 -6.62 9.65
CA CYS A 15 11.48 -6.94 9.89
C CYS A 15 10.69 -5.66 10.22
N TYR A 16 9.53 -5.52 9.60
CA TYR A 16 8.58 -4.44 9.84
C TYR A 16 7.28 -5.02 10.38
N PHE A 17 6.60 -4.28 11.25
CA PHE A 17 5.42 -4.74 11.97
C PHE A 17 4.25 -3.81 11.75
N GLU A 18 3.14 -4.38 11.30
CA GLU A 18 1.87 -3.70 11.13
C GLU A 18 0.88 -4.27 12.16
N PRO A 19 0.49 -3.51 13.21
CA PRO A 19 -0.27 -4.06 14.33
C PRO A 19 -1.65 -4.63 13.96
N ILE A 20 -2.27 -4.08 12.92
CA ILE A 20 -3.59 -4.45 12.41
C ILE A 20 -3.72 -3.95 10.97
N ASN A 21 -4.24 -4.81 10.09
CA ASN A 21 -4.61 -4.49 8.71
C ASN A 21 -6.05 -3.97 8.66
N GLU A 22 -6.30 -2.91 7.91
CA GLU A 22 -7.63 -2.31 7.66
C GLU A 22 -8.47 -2.25 8.96
N PRO A 23 -8.13 -1.34 9.91
CA PRO A 23 -8.76 -1.22 11.23
C PRO A 23 -10.21 -0.70 11.17
N TYR A 24 -11.07 -1.42 10.46
CA TYR A 24 -12.48 -1.15 10.31
C TYR A 24 -13.20 -1.26 11.65
N GLY A 25 -14.12 -0.32 11.91
CA GLY A 25 -14.88 -0.25 13.16
C GLY A 25 -14.20 0.54 14.29
N TYR A 26 -12.93 0.91 14.15
CA TYR A 26 -12.29 1.84 15.08
C TYR A 26 -12.59 3.29 14.71
N ASN A 27 -12.98 4.10 15.71
CA ASN A 27 -12.90 5.55 15.56
C ASN A 27 -11.45 6.04 15.72
N THR A 28 -11.21 7.32 15.41
CA THR A 28 -9.86 7.91 15.44
C THR A 28 -9.21 7.94 16.81
N LYS A 29 -9.97 8.02 17.90
CA LYS A 29 -9.41 8.02 19.25
C LYS A 29 -8.97 6.60 19.64
N ASP A 30 -9.82 5.62 19.39
CA ASP A 30 -9.57 4.24 19.81
C ASP A 30 -8.43 3.62 19.01
N LEU A 31 -8.33 3.88 17.70
CA LEU A 31 -7.22 3.38 16.91
C LEU A 31 -5.86 3.94 17.38
N ARG A 32 -5.79 5.24 17.67
CA ARG A 32 -4.56 5.87 18.18
C ARG A 32 -4.14 5.32 19.52
N ASN A 33 -5.11 5.05 20.40
CA ASN A 33 -4.82 4.40 21.68
C ASN A 33 -4.34 2.97 21.48
N LEU A 34 -4.96 2.19 20.59
CA LEU A 34 -4.48 0.85 20.24
C LEU A 34 -3.02 0.88 19.76
N TYR A 35 -2.67 1.78 18.86
CA TYR A 35 -1.30 1.89 18.37
C TYR A 35 -0.33 2.35 19.45
N HIS A 36 -0.73 3.32 20.28
CA HIS A 36 0.09 3.75 21.41
C HIS A 36 0.33 2.62 22.42
N ASP A 37 -0.71 1.86 22.77
CA ASP A 37 -0.63 0.75 23.70
C ASP A 37 0.23 -0.38 23.12
N TRP A 38 0.15 -0.64 21.81
CA TRP A 38 1.03 -1.58 21.14
C TRP A 38 2.50 -1.14 21.20
N LEU A 39 2.79 0.13 20.89
CA LEU A 39 4.15 0.70 20.92
C LEU A 39 4.75 0.70 22.33
N THR A 40 3.94 0.89 23.37
CA THR A 40 4.41 0.85 24.76
C THR A 40 4.58 -0.59 25.28
N SER A 41 3.78 -1.53 24.76
CA SER A 41 3.87 -2.95 25.12
C SER A 41 5.07 -3.66 24.47
N PHE A 42 5.51 -3.21 23.30
CA PHE A 42 6.57 -3.87 22.53
C PHE A 42 7.71 -2.91 22.21
N ASN A 43 8.91 -3.22 22.70
CA ASN A 43 10.13 -2.43 22.47
C ASN A 43 10.70 -2.65 21.05
N ILE A 44 9.94 -2.25 20.04
CA ILE A 44 10.36 -2.25 18.63
C ILE A 44 10.76 -0.84 18.22
N PRO A 45 11.87 -0.64 17.49
CA PRO A 45 12.21 0.67 16.94
C PRO A 45 11.03 1.21 16.14
N LYS A 46 10.51 2.40 16.47
CA LYS A 46 9.30 2.94 15.82
C LYS A 46 9.41 2.98 14.29
N LYS A 47 10.61 3.24 13.76
CA LYS A 47 10.89 3.23 12.31
C LYS A 47 10.63 1.88 11.63
N ASN A 48 10.48 0.80 12.40
CA ASN A 48 10.14 -0.54 11.93
C ASN A 48 8.64 -0.86 12.13
N VAL A 49 7.81 0.12 12.48
CA VAL A 49 6.38 -0.04 12.72
C VAL A 49 5.59 0.73 11.66
N ILE A 50 4.65 0.04 11.02
CA ILE A 50 3.75 0.57 9.98
C ILE A 50 2.35 0.66 10.60
N LEU A 51 1.73 1.84 10.55
CA LEU A 51 0.40 2.06 11.12
C LEU A 51 -0.61 2.30 10.00
N ASP A 52 -1.50 1.34 9.79
CA ASP A 52 -2.63 1.49 8.86
C ASP A 52 -3.50 2.69 9.18
N GLY A 53 -3.94 3.37 8.12
CA GLY A 53 -4.96 4.41 8.21
C GLY A 53 -6.29 3.89 8.78
N ILE A 54 -7.16 4.82 9.14
CA ILE A 54 -8.48 4.51 9.73
C ILE A 54 -9.36 3.75 8.72
N GLY A 55 -10.25 2.89 9.22
CA GLY A 55 -11.25 2.21 8.40
C GLY A 55 -10.61 1.11 7.56
N LEU A 56 -10.80 1.15 6.24
CA LEU A 56 -10.16 0.21 5.30
C LEU A 56 -8.71 0.63 4.94
N ALA A 57 -8.06 1.38 5.83
CA ALA A 57 -6.83 2.12 5.53
C ALA A 57 -6.92 2.98 4.25
N ALA A 58 -8.15 3.32 3.81
CA ALA A 58 -8.44 4.01 2.56
C ALA A 58 -8.05 5.49 2.66
N LEU A 59 -6.74 5.72 2.62
CA LEU A 59 -6.06 7.00 2.54
C LEU A 59 -6.15 7.92 3.79
N TYR A 60 -7.05 7.67 4.75
CA TYR A 60 -7.23 8.55 5.91
C TYR A 60 -6.21 8.32 7.04
N ILE A 61 -5.06 8.98 6.95
CA ILE A 61 -3.95 8.88 7.92
C ILE A 61 -3.75 10.11 8.81
N ASN A 62 -4.44 11.23 8.53
CA ASN A 62 -4.19 12.50 9.22
C ASN A 62 -4.27 12.43 10.75
N PRO A 63 -5.31 11.82 11.34
CA PRO A 63 -5.40 11.70 12.79
C PRO A 63 -4.20 10.98 13.42
N LEU A 64 -3.64 9.99 12.72
CA LEU A 64 -2.48 9.21 13.20
C LEU A 64 -1.20 10.03 13.10
N GLY A 65 -1.01 10.73 11.99
CA GLY A 65 0.15 11.62 11.81
C GLY A 65 0.15 12.84 12.73
N ASP A 66 -1.02 13.31 13.18
CA ASP A 66 -1.15 14.43 14.11
C ASP A 66 -0.92 14.02 15.58
N ASP A 67 -0.85 12.71 15.89
CA ASP A 67 -0.62 12.20 17.25
C ASP A 67 0.88 12.02 17.53
N LYS A 68 1.43 12.94 18.33
CA LYS A 68 2.85 12.96 18.72
C LYS A 68 3.34 11.71 19.42
N ARG A 69 2.46 10.90 20.01
CA ARG A 69 2.82 9.61 20.60
C ARG A 69 3.28 8.61 19.52
N LEU A 70 2.80 8.78 18.28
CA LEU A 70 3.07 7.94 17.11
C LEU A 70 4.21 8.51 16.22
N ASP A 71 4.85 9.62 16.61
CA ASP A 71 6.00 10.16 15.90
C ASP A 71 7.13 9.11 15.84
N GLY A 72 7.73 8.97 14.65
CA GLY A 72 8.79 8.01 14.34
C GLY A 72 8.34 6.68 13.73
N THR A 73 7.03 6.40 13.65
CA THR A 73 6.48 5.29 12.85
C THR A 73 6.31 5.65 11.38
N MET A 74 5.97 4.66 10.55
CA MET A 74 5.46 4.87 9.20
C MET A 74 3.93 4.83 9.20
N LEU A 75 3.30 5.43 8.20
CA LEU A 75 1.85 5.47 8.00
C LEU A 75 1.50 4.72 6.72
N ALA A 76 0.61 3.73 6.84
CA ALA A 76 0.16 2.92 5.73
C ALA A 76 -1.14 3.45 5.15
N VAL A 77 -1.22 3.43 3.82
CA VAL A 77 -2.44 3.73 3.07
C VAL A 77 -2.71 2.66 2.04
N HIS A 78 -3.98 2.27 1.93
CA HIS A 78 -4.51 1.42 0.88
C HIS A 78 -5.22 2.29 -0.12
N CYS A 79 -5.01 2.01 -1.40
CA CYS A 79 -5.71 2.68 -2.48
C CYS A 79 -6.07 1.67 -3.55
N TYR A 80 -7.32 1.66 -3.97
CA TYR A 80 -7.78 0.82 -5.06
C TYR A 80 -8.76 1.56 -5.96
N ALA A 81 -8.77 1.20 -7.24
CA ALA A 81 -9.68 1.78 -8.22
C ALA A 81 -11.16 1.62 -7.81
N PHE A 82 -11.52 0.50 -7.16
CA PHE A 82 -12.87 0.23 -6.66
C PHE A 82 -13.24 1.02 -5.40
N TYR A 83 -12.29 1.68 -4.75
CA TYR A 83 -12.58 2.63 -3.67
C TYR A 83 -13.16 3.94 -4.18
N ALA A 84 -13.33 4.14 -5.48
CA ALA A 84 -13.85 5.40 -6.02
C ALA A 84 -15.19 5.86 -5.42
N GLY A 85 -16.04 4.93 -4.94
CA GLY A 85 -17.27 5.27 -4.23
C GLY A 85 -17.09 5.61 -2.73
N TYR A 86 -15.91 5.34 -2.18
CA TYR A 86 -15.56 5.47 -0.76
C TYR A 86 -14.58 6.61 -0.47
N VAL A 87 -13.81 7.04 -1.47
CA VAL A 87 -12.85 8.15 -1.36
C VAL A 87 -13.38 9.38 -2.09
N HIS A 88 -12.87 10.56 -1.73
CA HIS A 88 -13.26 11.86 -2.32
C HIS A 88 -12.72 12.06 -3.75
N ILE A 89 -12.93 11.08 -4.64
CA ILE A 89 -12.52 11.18 -6.05
C ILE A 89 -13.66 11.74 -6.90
N ASN A 90 -13.36 12.86 -7.56
CA ASN A 90 -14.34 13.58 -8.37
C ASN A 90 -14.38 13.11 -9.83
N ALA A 91 -13.34 12.43 -10.31
CA ALA A 91 -13.24 11.97 -11.68
C ALA A 91 -12.31 10.76 -11.82
N LEU A 92 -12.74 9.73 -12.57
CA LEU A 92 -11.98 8.51 -12.86
C LEU A 92 -10.91 8.72 -13.95
N THR A 93 -10.05 9.71 -13.73
CA THR A 93 -8.99 10.18 -14.64
C THR A 93 -7.63 10.08 -13.98
N GLU A 94 -6.55 10.13 -14.75
CA GLU A 94 -5.19 10.14 -14.18
C GLU A 94 -5.01 11.29 -13.16
N THR A 95 -5.59 12.46 -13.46
CA THR A 95 -5.57 13.63 -12.57
C THR A 95 -6.36 13.41 -11.30
N GLY A 96 -7.55 12.82 -11.38
CA GLY A 96 -8.38 12.54 -10.19
C GLY A 96 -7.68 11.60 -9.20
N TRP A 97 -7.11 10.51 -9.71
CA TRP A 97 -6.33 9.56 -8.90
C TRP A 97 -5.01 10.16 -8.37
N SER A 98 -4.36 11.05 -9.13
CA SER A 98 -3.17 11.76 -8.63
C SER A 98 -3.51 12.74 -7.49
N ASN A 99 -4.68 13.39 -7.58
CA ASN A 99 -5.11 14.37 -6.59
C ASN A 99 -5.47 13.72 -5.26
N ILE A 100 -6.11 12.55 -5.26
CA ILE A 100 -6.49 11.89 -4.00
C ILE A 100 -5.25 11.51 -3.17
N LEU A 101 -4.18 10.99 -3.79
CA LEU A 101 -2.93 10.73 -3.06
C LEU A 101 -2.31 12.01 -2.50
N THR A 102 -2.42 13.13 -3.21
CA THR A 102 -1.87 14.41 -2.73
C THR A 102 -2.64 14.92 -1.52
N PHE A 103 -3.97 14.83 -1.56
CA PHE A 103 -4.84 15.28 -0.48
C PHE A 103 -4.62 14.46 0.81
N GLU A 104 -4.48 13.15 0.65
CA GLU A 104 -4.50 12.21 1.77
C GLU A 104 -3.10 11.94 2.36
N ILE A 105 -2.05 11.94 1.52
CA ILE A 105 -0.67 11.70 1.96
C ILE A 105 0.08 13.00 2.24
N GLY A 106 -0.25 14.10 1.56
CA GLY A 106 0.61 15.26 1.30
C GLY A 106 1.59 15.67 2.41
N LYS A 107 1.11 16.00 3.61
CA LYS A 107 1.99 16.49 4.70
C LYS A 107 2.81 15.39 5.42
N TYR A 108 2.51 14.12 5.16
CA TYR A 108 3.18 12.96 5.77
C TYR A 108 3.91 12.10 4.74
N SER A 109 4.14 12.61 3.53
CA SER A 109 4.78 11.85 2.44
C SER A 109 6.18 11.33 2.82
N ASP A 110 6.86 12.00 3.75
CA ASP A 110 8.17 11.63 4.30
C ASP A 110 8.16 10.33 5.12
N ARG A 111 6.97 9.90 5.59
CA ARG A 111 6.81 8.67 6.37
C ARG A 111 5.61 7.82 5.94
N ALA A 112 5.03 8.08 4.77
CA ALA A 112 3.90 7.32 4.22
C ALA A 112 4.37 6.20 3.29
N ILE A 113 3.67 5.07 3.35
CA ILE A 113 3.84 3.93 2.45
C ILE A 113 2.46 3.53 1.93
N ILE A 114 2.33 3.37 0.61
CA ILE A 114 1.14 2.79 -0.01
C ILE A 114 1.27 1.26 0.09
N THR A 115 0.87 0.68 1.21
CA THR A 115 1.04 -0.76 1.53
C THR A 115 0.13 -1.66 0.70
N GLU A 116 -0.94 -1.10 0.13
CA GLU A 116 -1.75 -1.81 -0.85
C GLU A 116 -2.20 -0.89 -1.97
N TRP A 117 -1.87 -1.31 -3.19
CA TRP A 117 -2.51 -0.81 -4.40
C TRP A 117 -2.44 -1.87 -5.51
N GLY A 118 -3.46 -1.93 -6.35
CA GLY A 118 -3.46 -2.90 -7.44
C GLY A 118 -4.61 -2.74 -8.43
N ALA A 119 -4.50 -3.47 -9.54
CA ALA A 119 -5.53 -3.54 -10.59
C ALA A 119 -5.54 -4.96 -11.21
N PRO A 120 -6.58 -5.36 -11.96
CA PRO A 120 -6.59 -6.68 -12.59
C PRO A 120 -5.42 -6.89 -13.57
N MET A 121 -4.48 -7.77 -13.26
CA MET A 121 -3.31 -8.06 -14.12
C MET A 121 -3.62 -9.10 -15.20
N LYS A 122 -4.56 -10.02 -14.95
CA LYS A 122 -4.95 -11.07 -15.91
C LYS A 122 -6.05 -10.65 -16.88
N SER A 123 -6.27 -9.34 -17.02
CA SER A 123 -7.34 -8.76 -17.84
C SER A 123 -6.96 -8.53 -19.30
N GLY A 124 -5.67 -8.70 -19.65
CA GLY A 124 -5.13 -8.35 -20.97
C GLY A 124 -4.99 -6.84 -21.20
N LEU A 125 -5.16 -6.02 -20.15
CA LEU A 125 -4.95 -4.58 -20.24
C LEU A 125 -3.48 -4.23 -20.38
N ASP A 126 -3.22 -3.25 -21.25
CA ASP A 126 -1.94 -2.56 -21.35
C ASP A 126 -2.01 -1.26 -20.53
N TYR A 127 -1.16 -1.15 -19.51
CA TYR A 127 -1.08 -0.01 -18.61
C TYR A 127 -0.11 1.09 -19.11
N LEU A 128 0.60 0.89 -20.22
CA LEU A 128 1.49 1.90 -20.82
C LEU A 128 0.73 2.87 -21.72
N VAL A 129 -0.42 2.46 -22.26
CA VAL A 129 -1.21 3.30 -23.16
C VAL A 129 -2.08 4.30 -22.43
N LYS A 130 -2.35 5.44 -23.06
CA LYS A 130 -3.39 6.37 -22.63
C LYS A 130 -4.73 5.91 -23.21
N LYS A 131 -5.67 5.52 -22.36
CA LYS A 131 -7.01 5.09 -22.76
C LYS A 131 -8.03 5.49 -21.71
N SER A 132 -9.25 5.83 -22.14
CA SER A 132 -10.36 6.14 -21.23
C SER A 132 -10.94 4.88 -20.56
N LYS A 133 -10.12 4.21 -19.74
CA LYS A 133 -10.51 3.08 -18.89
C LYS A 133 -9.99 3.33 -17.48
N ASN A 134 -10.84 3.17 -16.47
CA ASN A 134 -10.50 3.52 -15.09
C ASN A 134 -9.25 2.79 -14.59
N ASP A 135 -9.13 1.47 -14.80
CA ASP A 135 -7.95 0.71 -14.34
C ASP A 135 -6.65 1.25 -14.95
N ILE A 136 -6.68 1.65 -16.23
CA ILE A 136 -5.53 2.22 -16.93
C ILE A 136 -5.19 3.60 -16.34
N ASN A 137 -6.19 4.47 -16.21
CA ASN A 137 -6.02 5.80 -15.60
C ASN A 137 -5.49 5.70 -14.17
N TYR A 138 -6.02 4.75 -13.39
CA TYR A 138 -5.66 4.48 -12.01
C TYR A 138 -4.21 4.05 -11.88
N VAL A 139 -3.80 2.96 -12.54
CA VAL A 139 -2.42 2.43 -12.43
C VAL A 139 -1.40 3.47 -12.88
N ARG A 140 -1.68 4.19 -13.98
CA ARG A 140 -0.80 5.25 -14.50
C ARG A 140 -0.68 6.43 -13.54
N ALA A 141 -1.75 6.82 -12.87
CA ALA A 141 -1.72 7.87 -11.87
C ALA A 141 -0.97 7.46 -10.60
N MET A 142 -1.32 6.28 -10.06
CA MET A 142 -0.70 5.75 -8.84
C MET A 142 0.81 5.62 -9.00
N SER A 143 1.25 4.92 -10.05
CA SER A 143 2.68 4.74 -10.35
C SER A 143 3.43 6.07 -10.39
N LYS A 144 2.99 7.00 -11.24
CA LYS A 144 3.64 8.31 -11.39
C LYS A 144 3.60 9.13 -10.11
N LYS A 145 2.46 9.18 -9.42
CA LYS A 145 2.27 10.04 -8.25
C LYS A 145 3.04 9.51 -7.03
N ILE A 146 3.03 8.19 -6.78
CA ILE A 146 3.83 7.55 -5.72
C ILE A 146 5.31 7.93 -5.87
N ASN A 147 5.87 7.76 -7.07
CA ASN A 147 7.23 8.15 -7.38
C ASN A 147 7.46 9.66 -7.13
N THR A 148 6.58 10.51 -7.67
CA THR A 148 6.71 11.97 -7.56
C THR A 148 6.70 12.47 -6.10
N ILE A 149 5.93 11.83 -5.21
CA ILE A 149 5.89 12.21 -3.78
C ILE A 149 6.96 11.50 -2.94
N GLY A 150 7.76 10.61 -3.54
CA GLY A 150 8.82 9.87 -2.85
C GLY A 150 8.33 8.84 -1.84
N ALA A 151 7.08 8.38 -1.95
CA ALA A 151 6.53 7.39 -1.03
C ALA A 151 6.90 5.96 -1.43
N GLY A 152 7.06 5.07 -0.45
CA GLY A 152 7.19 3.64 -0.71
C GLY A 152 5.86 3.03 -1.16
N SER A 153 5.90 1.90 -1.88
CA SER A 153 4.67 1.20 -2.26
C SER A 153 4.82 -0.32 -2.36
N VAL A 154 3.73 -1.03 -2.10
CA VAL A 154 3.62 -2.49 -2.25
C VAL A 154 2.41 -2.81 -3.13
N TYR A 155 2.66 -3.51 -4.23
CA TYR A 155 1.60 -3.97 -5.12
C TYR A 155 0.84 -5.14 -4.51
N TRP A 156 -0.50 -5.09 -4.53
CA TRP A 156 -1.34 -6.14 -3.97
C TRP A 156 -2.26 -6.85 -4.98
N PRO A 157 -2.23 -8.20 -5.01
CA PRO A 157 -1.20 -9.07 -4.46
C PRO A 157 -0.06 -9.28 -5.47
N GLY A 158 1.16 -9.36 -4.96
CA GLY A 158 2.31 -9.84 -5.77
C GLY A 158 2.10 -11.28 -6.27
N LEU A 159 1.53 -12.15 -5.43
CA LEU A 159 1.24 -13.55 -5.77
C LEU A 159 0.03 -14.07 -4.97
N ARG A 160 -1.05 -14.43 -5.66
CA ARG A 160 -2.23 -15.12 -5.10
C ARG A 160 -2.84 -16.05 -6.15
N ASP A 161 -2.91 -17.35 -5.82
CA ASP A 161 -3.46 -18.35 -6.75
C ASP A 161 -4.94 -18.07 -7.02
N GLY A 162 -5.36 -18.22 -8.29
CA GLY A 162 -6.75 -18.00 -8.69
C GLY A 162 -7.20 -16.52 -8.71
N ASP A 163 -6.30 -15.57 -8.43
CA ASP A 163 -6.66 -14.16 -8.39
C ASP A 163 -6.31 -13.42 -9.69
N SER A 164 -7.27 -12.62 -10.16
CA SER A 164 -7.12 -11.75 -11.33
C SER A 164 -6.17 -10.57 -11.12
N TYR A 165 -5.94 -10.13 -9.87
CA TYR A 165 -5.03 -9.02 -9.54
C TYR A 165 -3.56 -9.45 -9.42
N SER A 166 -3.30 -10.75 -9.28
CA SER A 166 -1.96 -11.29 -9.02
C SER A 166 -0.94 -10.88 -10.09
N LEU A 167 0.12 -10.16 -9.71
CA LEU A 167 1.18 -9.72 -10.64
C LEU A 167 2.08 -10.88 -11.10
N MET A 168 2.21 -11.90 -10.27
CA MET A 168 2.92 -13.13 -10.58
C MET A 168 1.97 -14.32 -10.56
N GLU A 169 2.28 -15.33 -11.36
CA GLU A 169 1.75 -16.68 -11.25
C GLU A 169 2.86 -17.63 -10.88
N LYS A 170 2.57 -18.58 -9.98
CA LYS A 170 3.50 -19.65 -9.65
C LYS A 170 3.13 -20.92 -10.40
N LYS A 171 4.14 -21.61 -10.93
CA LYS A 171 4.05 -22.99 -11.38
C LYS A 171 4.96 -23.85 -10.53
N VAL A 172 4.42 -24.94 -9.99
CA VAL A 172 5.21 -25.94 -9.24
C VAL A 172 5.47 -27.13 -10.15
N THR A 173 6.73 -27.52 -10.33
CA THR A 173 7.12 -28.71 -11.10
C THR A 173 8.34 -29.33 -10.44
N ASN A 174 8.33 -30.64 -10.19
CA ASN A 174 9.42 -31.35 -9.52
C ASN A 174 9.90 -30.69 -8.20
N LYS A 175 8.95 -30.22 -7.37
CA LYS A 175 9.21 -29.47 -6.12
C LYS A 175 9.94 -28.11 -6.30
N GLN A 176 10.07 -27.61 -7.53
CA GLN A 176 10.58 -26.28 -7.82
C GLN A 176 9.43 -25.30 -8.06
N ILE A 177 9.58 -24.07 -7.57
CA ILE A 177 8.65 -22.96 -7.79
C ILE A 177 9.23 -22.06 -8.89
N ILE A 178 8.48 -21.87 -9.96
CA ILE A 178 8.79 -20.91 -11.03
C ILE A 178 7.74 -19.81 -10.97
N LEU A 179 8.18 -18.54 -10.88
CA LEU A 179 7.29 -17.38 -10.97
C LEU A 179 7.31 -16.83 -12.40
N LYS A 180 6.13 -16.44 -12.89
CA LYS A 180 5.97 -15.75 -14.17
C LYS A 180 5.17 -14.47 -13.97
N VAL A 181 5.60 -13.40 -14.63
CA VAL A 181 4.87 -12.12 -14.66
C VAL A 181 3.58 -12.32 -15.46
N THR A 182 2.45 -11.91 -14.90
CA THR A 182 1.13 -12.04 -15.54
C THR A 182 0.82 -10.88 -16.49
N ASN A 183 1.40 -9.71 -16.22
CA ASN A 183 1.24 -8.51 -17.03
C ASN A 183 2.51 -7.66 -17.01
N GLN A 184 3.21 -7.63 -18.16
CA GLN A 184 4.48 -6.92 -18.28
C GLN A 184 4.29 -5.40 -18.11
N SER A 185 3.26 -4.80 -18.73
CA SER A 185 2.96 -3.37 -18.56
C SER A 185 2.62 -2.99 -17.10
N GLY A 186 1.97 -3.90 -16.36
CA GLY A 186 1.67 -3.71 -14.94
C GLY A 186 2.93 -3.73 -14.08
N LEU A 187 3.87 -4.65 -14.38
CA LEU A 187 5.17 -4.70 -13.70
C LEU A 187 5.98 -3.42 -13.95
N GLU A 188 6.00 -2.92 -15.17
CA GLU A 188 6.68 -1.67 -15.51
C GLU A 188 6.10 -0.47 -14.75
N LYS A 189 4.77 -0.43 -14.55
CA LYS A 189 4.13 0.60 -13.72
C LYS A 189 4.43 0.47 -12.24
N LEU A 190 4.58 -0.75 -11.72
CA LEU A 190 5.07 -0.95 -10.37
C LEU A 190 6.52 -0.44 -10.22
N GLN A 191 7.38 -0.78 -11.17
CA GLN A 191 8.77 -0.32 -11.21
C GLN A 191 8.88 1.22 -11.33
N GLU A 192 8.04 1.84 -12.16
CA GLU A 192 7.91 3.30 -12.25
C GLU A 192 7.56 3.90 -10.89
N SER A 193 6.68 3.27 -10.11
CA SER A 193 6.31 3.74 -8.77
C SER A 193 7.47 3.77 -7.79
N TRP A 194 8.46 2.91 -7.98
CA TRP A 194 9.68 2.84 -7.18
C TRP A 194 10.82 3.71 -7.72
N GLY A 195 10.59 4.46 -8.81
CA GLY A 195 11.63 5.24 -9.47
C GLY A 195 12.66 4.38 -10.20
N MET A 196 12.36 3.12 -10.51
CA MET A 196 13.25 2.27 -11.30
C MET A 196 13.21 2.66 -12.78
N PRO A 197 14.32 2.50 -13.53
CA PRO A 197 14.32 2.65 -14.98
C PRO A 197 13.35 1.66 -15.63
N ILE A 198 12.56 2.13 -16.59
CA ILE A 198 11.72 1.29 -17.44
C ILE A 198 12.60 0.83 -18.62
N HIS A 199 12.65 -0.49 -18.87
CA HIS A 199 13.49 -1.11 -19.91
C HIS A 199 12.68 -1.52 -21.13
#